data_AF-A0A4V3IRI6-F1
#
_entry.id   AF-A0A4V3IRI6-F1
#
_cell.length_a   1.000
_cell.length_b   1.000
_cell.length_c   1.000
_cell.angle_alpha   90.00
_cell.angle_beta   90.00
_cell.angle_gamma   90.00
#
_symmetry.space_group_name_H-M   'P 1'
#
loop_
_entity.id
_entity.type
_entity.pdbx_description
1 polymer ?
#
loop_
_entity_poly.entity_id
_entity_poly.type
_entity_poly.pdbx_seq_one_letter_code
_entity_poly.pdbx_strand_id
1 'polypeptide(L)'
;MTQIDFDPVFSAAIRNELDARVSAPIATVPFWRRHLRLGAGIFAGASILIGGAAAATGLLPLPGAEEVTELGASVIETATGTETVQLGAVPDGATGIRVSLTCLTPGLFTFDDGAGIRCARDDVGGRSGGVIYTLDLAPEQQSVTITTAPESSWTVTAAYVSERTTEWAVNATGETYGVLNESGQPDLIAVVATNGNNGYVHSADLARVDGSEQAATFTSPEQALEWQDSMAGEAVSVPVYESDGETRIGEFTVQY
;
A
#
# COMPACT_ATOMS: atom_id res chain seq x y z
N MET A 1 38.94 16.15 -19.78
CA MET A 1 38.42 15.02 -19.00
C MET A 1 38.67 15.34 -17.54
N THR A 2 37.62 15.77 -16.84
CA THR A 2 37.71 16.17 -15.43
C THR A 2 37.27 14.97 -14.61
N GLN A 3 38.22 14.36 -13.90
CA GLN A 3 37.95 13.26 -12.98
C GLN A 3 37.16 13.82 -11.80
N ILE A 4 35.91 13.37 -11.64
CA ILE A 4 35.10 13.70 -10.47
C ILE A 4 35.64 12.84 -9.33
N ASP A 5 36.28 13.48 -8.35
CA ASP A 5 36.74 12.85 -7.13
C ASP A 5 35.56 12.82 -6.14
N PHE A 6 35.02 11.64 -5.87
CA PHE A 6 33.93 11.48 -4.92
C PHE A 6 34.49 11.41 -3.50
N ASP A 7 33.75 11.99 -2.55
CA ASP A 7 34.09 11.95 -1.14
C ASP A 7 34.37 10.49 -0.68
N PRO A 8 35.48 10.23 0.04
CA PRO A 8 35.88 8.89 0.42
C PRO A 8 34.93 8.22 1.42
N VAL A 9 34.19 8.99 2.22
CA VAL A 9 33.16 8.47 3.14
C VAL A 9 31.95 8.01 2.35
N PHE A 10 31.54 8.79 1.36
CA PHE A 10 30.46 8.42 0.44
C PHE A 10 30.82 7.16 -0.37
N SER A 11 32.05 7.09 -0.89
CA SER A 11 32.54 5.93 -1.63
C SER A 11 32.60 4.67 -0.77
N ALA A 12 32.96 4.79 0.51
CA ALA A 12 32.94 3.68 1.47
C ALA A 12 31.51 3.23 1.82
N ALA A 13 30.58 4.17 1.98
CA ALA A 13 29.16 3.87 2.23
C ALA A 13 28.53 3.09 1.07
N ILE A 14 28.81 3.50 -0.18
CA ILE A 14 28.31 2.77 -1.37
C ILE A 14 28.93 1.38 -1.47
N ARG A 15 30.23 1.22 -1.18
CA ARG A 15 30.87 -0.10 -1.19
C ARG A 15 30.30 -1.03 -0.11
N ASN A 16 30.08 -0.52 1.10
CA ASN A 16 29.48 -1.32 2.17
C ASN A 16 28.04 -1.73 1.86
N GLU A 17 27.24 -0.84 1.25
CA GLU A 17 25.88 -1.17 0.81
C GLU A 17 25.89 -2.20 -0.34
N LEU A 18 26.84 -2.11 -1.28
CA LEU A 18 27.01 -3.11 -2.34
C LEU A 18 27.42 -4.47 -1.78
N ASP A 19 28.41 -4.50 -0.88
CA ASP A 19 28.86 -5.75 -0.26
C ASP A 19 27.75 -6.39 0.59
N ALA A 20 26.92 -5.59 1.25
CA ALA A 20 25.75 -6.08 1.99
C ALA A 20 24.70 -6.70 1.05
N ARG A 21 24.47 -6.12 -0.13
CA ARG A 21 23.52 -6.65 -1.13
C ARG A 21 24.04 -7.90 -1.84
N VAL A 22 25.34 -7.97 -2.10
CA VAL A 22 25.98 -9.13 -2.75
C VAL A 22 26.10 -10.31 -1.77
N SER A 23 26.33 -10.04 -0.49
CA SER A 23 26.53 -11.07 0.54
C SER A 23 25.23 -11.52 1.22
N ALA A 24 24.12 -10.81 1.01
CA ALA A 24 22.83 -11.25 1.49
C ALA A 24 22.47 -12.59 0.84
N PRO A 25 22.18 -13.65 1.62
CA PRO A 25 21.71 -14.90 1.04
C PRO A 25 20.45 -14.63 0.25
N ILE A 26 20.43 -15.08 -1.01
CA ILE A 26 19.23 -15.06 -1.86
C ILE A 26 18.22 -16.00 -1.20
N ALA A 27 17.43 -15.48 -0.27
CA ALA A 27 16.22 -16.13 0.15
C ALA A 27 15.32 -16.17 -1.10
N THR A 28 15.06 -17.36 -1.62
CA THR A 28 14.08 -17.58 -2.68
C THR A 28 12.70 -17.35 -2.08
N VAL A 29 12.33 -16.07 -1.94
CA VAL A 29 10.98 -15.67 -1.60
C VAL A 29 10.17 -15.81 -2.89
N PRO A 30 9.08 -16.60 -2.93
CA PRO A 30 8.28 -16.79 -4.13
C PRO A 30 7.78 -15.43 -4.63
N PHE A 31 7.89 -15.20 -5.95
CA PHE A 31 7.67 -13.92 -6.63
C PHE A 31 6.36 -13.23 -6.23
N TRP A 32 5.34 -14.01 -5.89
CA TRP A 32 4.02 -13.53 -5.51
C TRP A 32 3.98 -12.73 -4.20
N ARG A 33 4.89 -12.98 -3.25
CA ARG A 33 5.00 -12.18 -2.00
C ARG A 33 5.54 -10.78 -2.23
N ARG A 34 6.15 -10.48 -3.39
CA ARG A 34 6.70 -9.16 -3.70
C ARG A 34 5.65 -8.22 -4.31
N HIS A 35 4.59 -8.77 -4.91
CA HIS A 35 3.50 -7.98 -5.51
C HIS A 35 2.38 -7.64 -4.51
N LEU A 36 2.26 -8.38 -3.40
CA LEU A 36 1.34 -8.04 -2.30
C LEU A 36 1.76 -6.78 -1.49
N ARG A 37 2.93 -6.19 -1.76
CA ARG A 37 3.36 -4.92 -1.13
C ARG A 37 3.11 -3.67 -1.98
N LEU A 38 2.41 -3.81 -3.11
CA LEU A 38 1.95 -2.70 -3.96
C LEU A 38 0.41 -2.60 -4.02
N GLY A 39 -0.31 -3.30 -3.16
CA GLY A 39 -1.77 -3.45 -3.20
C GLY A 39 -2.61 -2.41 -2.46
N ALA A 40 -2.05 -1.29 -2.02
CA ALA A 40 -2.81 -0.24 -1.29
C ALA A 40 -2.62 1.17 -1.88
N GLY A 41 -2.40 1.27 -3.19
CA GLY A 41 -2.14 2.55 -3.84
C GLY A 41 -2.84 2.66 -5.18
N ILE A 42 -4.17 2.77 -5.16
CA ILE A 42 -5.04 3.64 -6.00
C ILE A 42 -6.47 3.47 -5.44
N PHE A 43 -6.75 4.13 -4.32
CA PHE A 43 -8.09 4.64 -4.04
C PHE A 43 -7.95 6.11 -3.70
N ALA A 44 -7.72 6.90 -4.73
CA ALA A 44 -7.91 8.34 -4.66
C ALA A 44 -9.42 8.60 -4.54
N GLY A 45 -9.93 8.72 -3.32
CA GLY A 45 -11.30 9.21 -3.12
C GLY A 45 -12.00 8.83 -1.83
N ALA A 46 -11.51 9.34 -0.69
CA ALA A 46 -12.34 9.95 0.36
C ALA A 46 -11.48 10.18 1.60
N SER A 47 -10.97 11.40 1.73
CA SER A 47 -10.49 11.93 3.01
C SER A 47 -11.71 12.06 3.94
N ILE A 48 -11.92 11.12 4.85
CA ILE A 48 -12.78 11.35 6.00
C ILE A 48 -11.88 11.44 7.22
N LEU A 49 -11.53 12.68 7.52
CA LEU A 49 -11.14 13.10 8.85
C LEU A 49 -12.31 12.83 9.80
N ILE A 50 -11.96 12.57 11.06
CA ILE A 50 -12.78 12.54 12.29
C ILE A 50 -13.04 11.11 12.77
N GLY A 51 -12.44 10.82 13.93
CA GLY A 51 -12.56 9.55 14.64
C GLY A 51 -13.97 9.23 15.10
N GLY A 52 -14.14 7.95 15.44
CA GLY A 52 -15.39 7.38 15.91
C GLY A 52 -16.11 6.62 14.81
N ALA A 53 -15.98 5.30 14.85
CA ALA A 53 -16.82 4.32 14.16
C ALA A 53 -16.96 4.55 12.65
N ALA A 54 -16.11 3.89 11.86
CA ALA A 54 -16.31 3.73 10.42
C ALA A 54 -17.50 2.80 10.14
N ALA A 55 -18.70 3.32 10.34
CA ALA A 55 -19.95 2.78 9.81
C ALA A 55 -20.76 3.95 9.23
N ALA A 56 -20.22 4.69 8.25
CA ALA A 56 -20.96 5.80 7.64
C ALA A 56 -20.53 6.24 6.24
N THR A 57 -19.75 5.47 5.48
CA THR A 57 -19.82 5.57 4.01
C THR A 57 -20.71 4.44 3.56
N GLY A 58 -21.94 4.74 3.13
CA GLY A 58 -22.88 3.75 2.57
C GLY A 58 -22.41 3.07 1.27
N LEU A 59 -21.11 3.06 0.99
CA LEU A 59 -20.49 2.10 0.09
C LEU A 59 -20.21 0.85 0.92
N LEU A 60 -20.85 -0.26 0.54
CA LEU A 60 -20.41 -1.57 0.99
C LEU A 60 -18.91 -1.74 0.66
N PRO A 61 -18.10 -2.30 1.57
CA PRO A 61 -16.72 -2.64 1.25
C PRO A 61 -16.71 -3.56 0.02
N LEU A 62 -15.75 -3.35 -0.88
CA LEU A 62 -15.59 -4.20 -2.05
C LEU A 62 -15.34 -5.64 -1.56
N PRO A 63 -15.89 -6.66 -2.23
CA PRO A 63 -15.58 -8.04 -1.86
C PRO A 63 -14.07 -8.30 -1.92
N GLY A 64 -13.55 -9.12 -1.01
CA GLY A 64 -12.11 -9.30 -0.88
C GLY A 64 -11.38 -8.21 -0.10
N ALA A 65 -12.03 -7.09 0.23
CA ALA A 65 -11.38 -5.98 0.93
C ALA A 65 -11.28 -6.25 2.43
N GLU A 66 -10.35 -5.53 3.07
CA GLU A 66 -10.22 -5.48 4.52
C GLU A 66 -11.40 -4.72 5.13
N GLU A 67 -12.07 -5.38 6.07
CA GLU A 67 -13.03 -4.75 6.97
C GLU A 67 -12.35 -4.46 8.29
N VAL A 68 -12.28 -3.18 8.64
CA VAL A 68 -11.58 -2.69 9.82
C VAL A 68 -12.59 -2.12 10.81
N THR A 69 -12.69 -2.75 11.98
CA THR A 69 -13.55 -2.30 13.08
C THR A 69 -12.70 -1.77 14.23
N GLU A 70 -12.90 -0.50 14.61
CA GLU A 70 -12.24 0.09 15.78
C GLU A 70 -12.72 -0.55 17.09
N LEU A 71 -11.77 -0.94 17.94
CA LEU A 71 -12.02 -1.55 19.23
C LEU A 71 -11.60 -0.59 20.34
N GLY A 72 -12.58 -0.06 21.07
CA GLY A 72 -12.35 0.82 22.20
C GLY A 72 -12.08 2.28 21.80
N ALA A 73 -11.42 3.02 22.70
CA ALA A 73 -11.15 4.44 22.51
C ALA A 73 -9.82 4.65 21.77
N SER A 74 -9.79 5.61 20.85
CA SER A 74 -8.55 6.05 20.21
C SER A 74 -7.73 6.94 21.14
N VAL A 75 -6.41 6.75 21.13
CA VAL A 75 -5.45 7.64 21.77
C VAL A 75 -4.99 8.67 20.73
N ILE A 76 -4.96 9.95 21.14
CA ILE A 76 -4.44 11.03 20.32
C ILE A 76 -3.22 11.60 21.03
N GLU A 77 -2.10 11.70 20.32
CA GLU A 77 -0.86 12.20 20.86
C GLU A 77 -0.17 13.15 19.89
N THR A 78 0.41 14.24 20.41
CA THR A 78 1.22 15.20 19.66
C THR A 78 2.59 15.26 20.31
N ALA A 79 3.64 14.98 19.54
CA ALA A 79 5.00 14.88 20.04
C ALA A 79 6.03 15.48 19.06
N THR A 80 7.25 15.63 19.56
CA THR A 80 8.44 16.08 18.81
C THR A 80 9.58 15.12 19.08
N GLY A 81 10.23 14.63 18.02
CA GLY A 81 11.19 13.54 18.11
C GLY A 81 10.52 12.16 18.19
N THR A 82 11.34 11.16 18.49
CA THR A 82 10.87 9.79 18.72
C THR A 82 10.09 9.70 20.03
N GLU A 83 8.89 9.13 19.99
CA GLU A 83 8.03 8.95 21.17
C GLU A 83 7.28 7.61 21.10
N THR A 84 6.93 7.07 22.27
CA THR A 84 6.14 5.83 22.41
C THR A 84 4.74 6.16 22.91
N VAL A 85 3.74 5.88 22.06
CA VAL A 85 2.33 6.14 22.34
C VAL A 85 1.71 4.95 23.05
N GLN A 86 1.24 5.18 24.29
CA GLN A 86 0.64 4.12 25.11
C GLN A 86 -0.86 3.96 24.79
N LEU A 87 -1.25 2.77 24.34
CA LEU A 87 -2.64 2.42 24.00
C LEU A 87 -3.40 1.79 25.16
N GLY A 88 -2.68 1.24 26.14
CA GLY A 88 -3.28 0.50 27.26
C GLY A 88 -3.55 -0.96 26.92
N ALA A 89 -4.40 -1.62 27.72
CA ALA A 89 -4.67 -3.04 27.58
C ALA A 89 -5.29 -3.39 26.22
N VAL A 90 -4.84 -4.50 25.62
CA VAL A 90 -5.33 -5.02 24.35
C VAL A 90 -6.77 -5.53 24.53
N PRO A 91 -7.76 -5.01 23.79
CA PRO A 91 -9.14 -5.52 23.80
C PRO A 91 -9.22 -6.93 23.21
N ASP A 92 -10.20 -7.72 23.68
CA ASP A 92 -10.51 -9.02 23.07
C ASP A 92 -10.85 -8.88 21.58
N GLY A 93 -10.26 -9.73 20.74
CA GLY A 93 -10.50 -9.74 19.29
C GLY A 93 -9.72 -8.69 18.48
N ALA A 94 -8.82 -7.93 19.12
CA ALA A 94 -7.89 -7.06 18.41
C ALA A 94 -6.91 -7.90 17.57
N THR A 95 -6.74 -7.51 16.31
CA THR A 95 -5.82 -8.13 15.37
C THR A 95 -4.79 -7.14 14.84
N GLY A 96 -5.04 -5.83 14.98
CA GLY A 96 -4.15 -4.78 14.53
C GLY A 96 -4.25 -3.49 15.35
N ILE A 97 -3.38 -2.53 15.02
CA ILE A 97 -3.42 -1.16 15.54
C ILE A 97 -3.51 -0.22 14.36
N ARG A 98 -4.63 0.51 14.23
CA ARG A 98 -4.80 1.52 13.20
C ARG A 98 -4.22 2.83 13.68
N VAL A 99 -3.28 3.37 12.91
CA VAL A 99 -2.63 4.67 13.13
C VAL A 99 -3.02 5.65 12.03
N SER A 100 -3.31 6.89 12.43
CA SER A 100 -3.46 8.03 11.54
C SER A 100 -2.47 9.10 11.98
N LEU A 101 -1.35 9.20 11.26
CA LEU A 101 -0.28 10.15 11.57
C LEU A 101 -0.40 11.37 10.66
N THR A 102 -0.28 12.55 11.23
CA THR A 102 -0.17 13.84 10.54
C THR A 102 1.18 14.48 10.86
N CYS A 103 1.94 14.81 9.82
CA CYS A 103 3.20 15.51 9.92
C CYS A 103 2.96 16.99 10.25
N LEU A 104 3.58 17.49 11.31
CA LEU A 104 3.58 18.92 11.66
C LEU A 104 4.86 19.63 11.20
N THR A 105 5.89 18.88 10.84
CA THR A 105 7.13 19.37 10.21
C THR A 105 7.57 18.41 9.12
N PRO A 106 8.48 18.85 8.21
CA PRO A 106 9.13 17.94 7.27
C PRO A 106 9.96 16.90 8.02
N GLY A 107 10.02 15.69 7.50
CA GLY A 107 10.76 14.60 8.15
C GLY A 107 10.43 13.22 7.58
N LEU A 108 11.11 12.22 8.10
CA LEU A 108 10.77 10.80 7.94
C LEU A 108 10.23 10.31 9.28
N PHE A 109 9.06 9.68 9.25
CA PHE A 109 8.39 9.11 10.43
C PHE A 109 8.18 7.62 10.16
N THR A 110 8.73 6.77 11.01
CA THR A 110 8.65 5.31 10.85
C THR A 110 7.96 4.68 12.05
N PHE A 111 7.18 3.65 11.80
CA PHE A 111 6.52 2.84 12.83
C PHE A 111 7.36 1.59 13.19
N ASP A 112 6.90 0.81 14.16
CA ASP A 112 7.64 -0.32 14.75
C ASP A 112 7.99 -1.43 13.75
N ASP A 113 7.18 -1.62 12.71
CA ASP A 113 7.38 -2.61 11.65
C ASP A 113 8.29 -2.12 10.51
N GLY A 114 8.78 -0.88 10.61
CA GLY A 114 9.61 -0.22 9.61
C GLY A 114 8.83 0.46 8.48
N ALA A 115 7.49 0.37 8.46
CA ALA A 115 6.68 1.20 7.58
C ALA A 115 6.81 2.67 7.97
N GLY A 116 6.54 3.59 7.05
CA GLY A 116 6.68 5.01 7.37
C GLY A 116 6.27 5.96 6.27
N ILE A 117 6.25 7.24 6.61
CA ILE A 117 5.94 8.35 5.71
C ILE A 117 7.09 9.36 5.70
N ARG A 118 7.40 9.85 4.51
CA ARG A 118 8.25 11.03 4.32
C ARG A 118 7.36 12.22 3.98
N CYS A 119 7.51 13.29 4.75
CA CYS A 119 6.82 14.55 4.53
C CYS A 119 7.82 15.62 4.09
N ALA A 120 7.61 16.21 2.91
CA ALA A 120 8.28 17.42 2.48
C ALA A 120 7.58 18.65 3.05
N ARG A 121 8.18 19.83 2.84
CA ARG A 121 7.63 21.11 3.35
C ARG A 121 6.23 21.40 2.81
N ASP A 122 5.96 21.04 1.56
CA ASP A 122 4.67 21.31 0.92
C ASP A 122 3.57 20.32 1.38
N ASP A 123 3.95 19.21 2.03
CA ASP A 123 3.00 18.24 2.57
C ASP A 123 2.46 18.66 3.93
N VAL A 124 3.25 19.39 4.73
CA VAL A 124 2.91 19.76 6.11
C VAL A 124 1.61 20.57 6.18
N GLY A 125 0.64 20.07 6.95
CA GLY A 125 -0.70 20.69 7.08
C GLY A 125 -1.58 20.58 5.83
N GLY A 126 -1.08 19.96 4.75
CA GLY A 126 -1.84 19.64 3.54
C GLY A 126 -2.53 18.27 3.62
N ARG A 127 -3.34 17.95 2.60
CA ARG A 127 -4.01 16.64 2.50
C ARG A 127 -3.04 15.47 2.35
N SER A 128 -1.82 15.73 1.88
CA SER A 128 -0.75 14.74 1.71
C SER A 128 0.16 14.62 2.94
N GLY A 129 -0.02 15.48 3.95
CA GLY A 129 0.81 15.55 5.16
C GLY A 129 0.50 14.51 6.21
N GLY A 130 0.16 13.29 5.81
CA GLY A 130 -0.21 12.24 6.75
C GLY A 130 -0.43 10.89 6.09
N VAL A 131 -0.53 9.86 6.93
CA VAL A 131 -0.74 8.47 6.53
C VAL A 131 -1.77 7.83 7.44
N ILE A 132 -2.59 6.94 6.88
CA ILE A 132 -3.39 5.98 7.63
C ILE A 132 -2.79 4.61 7.36
N TYR A 133 -2.53 3.85 8.40
CA TYR A 133 -1.90 2.53 8.31
C TYR A 133 -2.41 1.61 9.42
N THR A 134 -2.51 0.31 9.16
CA THR A 134 -2.79 -0.70 10.18
C THR A 134 -1.51 -1.49 10.42
N LEU A 135 -1.03 -1.46 11.67
CA LEU A 135 0.07 -2.31 12.13
C LEU A 135 -0.46 -3.68 12.53
N ASP A 136 0.27 -4.73 12.17
CA ASP A 136 0.09 -6.06 12.74
C ASP A 136 0.28 -6.00 14.26
N LEU A 137 -0.67 -6.53 15.02
CA LEU A 137 -0.61 -6.54 16.47
C LEU A 137 0.30 -7.68 16.97
N ALA A 138 1.45 -7.34 17.55
CA ALA A 138 2.25 -8.32 18.26
C ALA A 138 1.57 -8.75 19.59
N PRO A 139 1.82 -9.98 20.10
CA PRO A 139 1.24 -10.43 21.37
C PRO A 139 1.53 -9.44 22.50
N GLU A 140 0.48 -9.03 23.21
CA GLU A 140 0.56 -8.08 24.34
C GLU A 140 1.13 -6.70 23.98
N GLN A 141 1.14 -6.31 22.71
CA GLN A 141 1.59 -4.98 22.31
C GLN A 141 0.62 -3.91 22.80
N GLN A 142 1.08 -3.09 23.75
CA GLN A 142 0.29 -2.04 24.40
C GLN A 142 0.65 -0.62 23.96
N SER A 143 1.50 -0.52 22.93
CA SER A 143 2.11 0.73 22.51
C SER A 143 2.56 0.69 21.07
N VAL A 144 2.71 1.88 20.48
CA VAL A 144 3.35 2.07 19.17
C VAL A 144 4.45 3.12 19.29
N THR A 145 5.62 2.84 18.72
CA THR A 145 6.69 3.82 18.65
C THR A 145 6.68 4.51 17.29
N ILE A 146 6.77 5.84 17.31
CA ILE A 146 7.02 6.62 16.10
C ILE A 146 8.46 7.13 16.20
N THR A 147 9.31 6.64 15.29
CA THR A 147 10.71 7.02 15.23
C THR A 147 10.91 8.14 14.22
N THR A 148 11.55 9.23 14.64
CA THR A 148 11.85 10.38 13.77
C THR A 148 13.02 11.22 14.29
N ALA A 149 13.42 12.23 13.53
CA ALA A 149 14.49 13.15 13.94
C ALA A 149 14.04 14.03 15.14
N PRO A 150 14.94 14.42 16.06
CA PRO A 150 14.58 15.11 17.30
C PRO A 150 13.80 16.42 17.14
N GLU A 151 13.95 17.10 16.01
CA GLU A 151 13.26 18.35 15.67
C GLU A 151 11.92 18.15 14.96
N SER A 152 11.63 16.91 14.52
CA SER A 152 10.45 16.61 13.74
C SER A 152 9.23 16.45 14.64
N SER A 153 8.14 17.14 14.33
CA SER A 153 6.90 17.12 15.11
C SER A 153 5.76 16.49 14.32
N TRP A 154 4.88 15.81 15.04
CA TRP A 154 3.79 15.02 14.46
C TRP A 154 2.62 14.90 15.45
N THR A 155 1.45 14.55 14.91
CA THR A 155 0.28 14.14 15.68
C THR A 155 -0.17 12.77 15.19
N VAL A 156 -0.48 11.85 16.10
CA VAL A 156 -1.06 10.55 15.74
C VAL A 156 -2.37 10.34 16.45
N THR A 157 -3.30 9.68 15.77
CA THR A 157 -4.42 8.98 16.38
C THR A 157 -4.20 7.49 16.23
N ALA A 158 -4.22 6.73 17.32
CA ALA A 158 -3.98 5.29 17.31
C ALA A 158 -5.10 4.55 18.07
N ALA A 159 -5.57 3.44 17.52
CA ALA A 159 -6.62 2.61 18.13
C ALA A 159 -6.39 1.13 17.81
N TYR A 160 -6.77 0.24 18.72
CA TYR A 160 -6.88 -1.17 18.39
C TYR A 160 -7.99 -1.38 17.38
N VAL A 161 -7.79 -2.33 16.46
CA VAL A 161 -8.79 -2.72 15.47
C VAL A 161 -8.91 -4.24 15.40
N SER A 162 -10.11 -4.69 15.01
CA SER A 162 -10.32 -6.01 14.45
C SER A 162 -10.36 -5.84 12.93
N GLU A 163 -9.43 -6.49 12.26
CA GLU A 163 -9.28 -6.51 10.82
C GLU A 163 -9.56 -7.91 10.32
N ARG A 164 -10.40 -7.99 9.28
CA ARG A 164 -10.66 -9.24 8.58
C ARG A 164 -10.77 -8.97 7.09
N THR A 165 -10.13 -9.82 6.30
CA THR A 165 -10.35 -9.87 4.86
C THR A 165 -11.70 -10.51 4.59
N THR A 166 -12.55 -9.84 3.83
CA THR A 166 -13.82 -10.41 3.37
C THR A 166 -13.58 -11.43 2.25
N GLU A 167 -14.49 -12.39 2.09
CA GLU A 167 -14.43 -13.28 0.94
C GLU A 167 -14.69 -12.51 -0.36
N TRP A 168 -14.15 -12.99 -1.49
CA TRP A 168 -14.62 -12.53 -2.79
C TRP A 168 -16.06 -12.95 -3.01
N ALA A 169 -16.80 -12.10 -3.72
CA ALA A 169 -18.13 -12.46 -4.17
C ALA A 169 -18.03 -13.31 -5.43
N VAL A 170 -19.11 -14.03 -5.74
CA VAL A 170 -19.19 -14.91 -6.92
C VAL A 170 -20.42 -14.49 -7.74
N ASN A 171 -20.23 -14.28 -9.03
CA ASN A 171 -21.30 -13.89 -9.93
C ASN A 171 -22.12 -15.11 -10.41
N ALA A 172 -23.10 -14.89 -11.30
CA ALA A 172 -23.99 -15.95 -11.78
C ALA A 172 -23.30 -17.00 -12.68
N THR A 173 -22.17 -16.66 -13.30
CA THR A 173 -21.36 -17.56 -14.14
C THR A 173 -20.35 -18.37 -13.31
N GLY A 174 -20.18 -18.05 -12.03
CA GLY A 174 -19.27 -18.73 -11.11
C GLY A 174 -17.89 -18.08 -10.99
N GLU A 175 -17.70 -16.90 -11.56
CA GLU A 175 -16.45 -16.14 -11.47
C GLU A 175 -16.39 -15.35 -10.15
N THR A 176 -15.20 -15.32 -9.55
CA THR A 176 -14.91 -14.53 -8.36
C THR A 176 -14.66 -13.07 -8.74
N TYR A 177 -15.19 -12.12 -7.96
CA TYR A 177 -14.95 -10.70 -8.18
C TYR A 177 -14.66 -9.96 -6.87
N GLY A 178 -13.77 -8.96 -6.94
CA GLY A 178 -13.36 -8.20 -5.78
C GLY A 178 -12.02 -7.46 -5.93
N VAL A 179 -11.39 -7.15 -4.80
CA VAL A 179 -10.01 -6.65 -4.73
C VAL A 179 -9.02 -7.78 -4.46
N LEU A 180 -7.76 -7.60 -4.85
CA LEU A 180 -6.69 -8.54 -4.52
C LEU A 180 -6.50 -8.60 -3.00
N ASN A 181 -6.18 -9.79 -2.48
CA ASN A 181 -5.93 -10.01 -1.05
C ASN A 181 -4.94 -11.17 -0.84
N GLU A 182 -4.75 -11.61 0.41
CA GLU A 182 -3.83 -12.69 0.75
C GLU A 182 -4.18 -14.06 0.15
N SER A 183 -5.46 -14.28 -0.21
CA SER A 183 -5.92 -15.47 -0.93
C SER A 183 -5.62 -15.40 -2.42
N GLY A 184 -5.45 -14.19 -2.95
CA GLY A 184 -4.79 -13.94 -4.22
C GLY A 184 -5.44 -12.93 -5.13
N GLN A 185 -5.75 -13.35 -6.34
CA GLN A 185 -6.38 -12.52 -7.36
C GLN A 185 -7.74 -13.13 -7.75
N PRO A 186 -8.84 -12.35 -7.72
CA PRO A 186 -10.12 -12.80 -8.24
C PRO A 186 -10.09 -12.88 -9.77
N ASP A 187 -11.07 -13.55 -10.37
CA ASP A 187 -11.26 -13.59 -11.83
C ASP A 187 -11.55 -12.19 -12.39
N LEU A 188 -12.31 -11.38 -11.63
CA LEU A 188 -12.70 -10.01 -11.95
C LEU A 188 -12.18 -9.03 -10.88
N ILE A 189 -11.28 -8.12 -11.28
CA ILE A 189 -10.57 -7.21 -10.38
C ILE A 189 -11.20 -5.83 -10.41
N ALA A 190 -11.53 -5.32 -9.22
CA ALA A 190 -12.09 -3.98 -9.08
C ALA A 190 -11.11 -2.89 -9.57
N VAL A 191 -11.61 -2.00 -10.42
CA VAL A 191 -10.88 -0.83 -10.94
C VAL A 191 -11.80 0.39 -11.05
N VAL A 192 -11.18 1.56 -11.20
CA VAL A 192 -11.88 2.78 -11.62
C VAL A 192 -11.61 3.00 -13.10
N ALA A 193 -12.66 2.97 -13.92
CA ALA A 193 -12.56 3.23 -15.35
C ALA A 193 -12.17 4.70 -15.65
N THR A 194 -11.70 4.95 -16.86
CA THR A 194 -11.32 6.29 -17.36
C THR A 194 -12.48 7.30 -17.35
N ASN A 195 -13.72 6.81 -17.34
CA ASN A 195 -14.92 7.62 -17.20
C ASN A 195 -15.35 7.86 -15.74
N GLY A 196 -14.58 7.38 -14.76
CA GLY A 196 -14.85 7.51 -13.32
C GLY A 196 -15.79 6.47 -12.72
N ASN A 197 -16.30 5.53 -13.53
CA ASN A 197 -17.15 4.46 -13.02
C ASN A 197 -16.31 3.37 -12.33
N ASN A 198 -16.78 2.89 -11.18
CA ASN A 198 -16.24 1.69 -10.56
C ASN A 198 -16.75 0.45 -11.30
N GLY A 199 -15.87 -0.50 -11.57
CA GLY A 199 -16.20 -1.75 -12.25
C GLY A 199 -15.11 -2.79 -12.09
N TYR A 200 -15.11 -3.80 -12.96
CA TYR A 200 -14.18 -4.90 -12.89
C TYR A 200 -13.51 -5.17 -14.23
N VAL A 201 -12.23 -5.56 -14.21
CA VAL A 201 -11.49 -6.07 -15.38
C VAL A 201 -11.22 -7.54 -15.19
N HIS A 202 -11.23 -8.31 -16.27
CA HIS A 202 -10.77 -9.70 -16.25
C HIS A 202 -9.28 -9.75 -15.87
N SER A 203 -8.94 -10.57 -14.89
CA SER A 203 -7.56 -10.73 -14.38
C SER A 203 -6.59 -11.14 -15.49
N ALA A 204 -7.02 -12.03 -16.38
CA ALA A 204 -6.26 -12.46 -17.54
C ALA A 204 -6.01 -11.33 -18.55
N ASP A 205 -7.00 -10.45 -18.76
CA ASP A 205 -6.81 -9.29 -19.64
C ASP A 205 -5.86 -8.27 -19.02
N LEU A 206 -6.00 -8.02 -17.70
CA LEU A 206 -5.10 -7.14 -16.98
C LEU A 206 -3.65 -7.64 -17.01
N ALA A 207 -3.41 -8.92 -16.74
CA ALA A 207 -2.07 -9.52 -16.75
C ALA A 207 -1.37 -9.42 -18.12
N ARG A 208 -2.16 -9.44 -19.20
CA ARG A 208 -1.67 -9.27 -20.57
C ARG A 208 -1.25 -7.83 -20.85
N VAL A 209 -2.01 -6.86 -20.32
CA VAL A 209 -1.80 -5.43 -20.62
C VAL A 209 -0.94 -4.69 -19.61
N ASP A 210 -0.72 -5.23 -18.41
CA ASP A 210 0.18 -4.68 -17.38
C ASP A 210 1.60 -5.27 -17.43
N GLY A 211 1.81 -6.22 -18.34
CA GLY A 211 3.09 -6.87 -18.58
C GLY A 211 3.41 -8.02 -17.63
N SER A 212 2.52 -8.37 -16.70
CA SER A 212 2.72 -9.49 -15.78
C SER A 212 2.88 -10.82 -16.51
N GLU A 213 2.08 -11.06 -17.56
CA GLU A 213 2.21 -12.24 -18.42
C GLU A 213 3.56 -12.23 -19.17
N GLN A 214 3.93 -11.09 -19.74
CA GLN A 214 5.17 -10.94 -20.49
C GLN A 214 6.40 -11.10 -19.58
N ALA A 215 6.34 -10.60 -18.34
CA ALA A 215 7.39 -10.70 -17.35
C ALA A 215 7.76 -12.15 -17.01
N ALA A 216 6.79 -13.06 -17.05
CA ALA A 216 7.02 -14.48 -16.82
C ALA A 216 7.85 -15.16 -17.93
N THR A 217 7.99 -14.53 -19.09
CA THR A 217 8.75 -15.06 -20.24
C THR A 217 10.19 -14.57 -20.28
N PHE A 218 10.54 -13.53 -19.53
CA PHE A 218 11.90 -12.99 -19.54
C PHE A 218 12.89 -13.97 -18.89
N THR A 219 13.97 -14.20 -19.61
CA THR A 219 15.06 -15.10 -19.18
C THR A 219 16.29 -14.33 -18.69
N SER A 220 16.29 -13.00 -18.80
CA SER A 220 17.34 -12.13 -18.29
C SER A 220 16.82 -10.71 -18.00
N PRO A 221 17.53 -9.93 -17.15
CA PRO A 221 17.21 -8.52 -16.91
C PRO A 221 17.24 -7.66 -18.18
N GLU A 222 18.12 -7.97 -19.13
CA GLU A 222 18.26 -7.23 -20.39
C GLU A 222 16.98 -7.32 -21.24
N GLN A 223 16.34 -8.49 -21.30
CA GLN A 223 15.05 -8.66 -21.99
C GLN A 223 13.94 -7.83 -21.35
N ALA A 224 13.96 -7.73 -20.01
CA ALA A 224 12.99 -6.90 -19.30
C ALA A 224 13.19 -5.40 -19.57
N LEU A 225 14.44 -4.95 -19.76
CA LEU A 225 14.77 -3.57 -20.13
C LEU A 225 14.37 -3.28 -21.58
N GLU A 226 14.69 -4.18 -22.52
CA GLU A 226 14.29 -4.04 -23.93
C GLU A 226 12.77 -3.94 -24.08
N TRP A 227 12.02 -4.75 -23.31
CA TRP A 227 10.56 -4.67 -23.32
C TRP A 227 10.04 -3.36 -22.73
N GLN A 228 10.58 -2.91 -21.60
CA GLN A 228 10.23 -1.62 -21.01
C GLN A 228 10.49 -0.46 -21.99
N ASP A 229 11.65 -0.45 -22.64
CA ASP A 229 11.99 0.55 -23.66
C ASP A 229 11.04 0.50 -24.86
N SER A 230 10.57 -0.70 -25.25
CA SER A 230 9.63 -0.88 -26.36
C SER A 230 8.21 -0.42 -26.04
N MET A 231 7.83 -0.43 -24.76
CA MET A 231 6.51 -0.01 -24.29
C MET A 231 6.48 1.46 -23.86
N ALA A 232 7.64 2.11 -23.68
CA ALA A 232 7.72 3.47 -23.17
C ALA A 232 6.88 4.47 -23.98
N GLY A 233 5.96 5.15 -23.30
CA GLY A 233 5.03 6.12 -23.91
C GLY A 233 3.78 5.50 -24.54
N GLU A 234 3.62 4.19 -24.50
CA GLU A 234 2.42 3.50 -24.97
C GLU A 234 1.33 3.44 -23.89
N ALA A 235 0.08 3.40 -24.36
CA ALA A 235 -1.09 3.25 -23.49
C ALA A 235 -1.99 2.13 -24.02
N VAL A 236 -2.22 1.11 -23.19
CA VAL A 236 -3.03 -0.06 -23.56
C VAL A 236 -4.29 -0.06 -22.70
N SER A 237 -5.45 -0.22 -23.33
CA SER A 237 -6.74 -0.19 -22.64
C SER A 237 -7.41 -1.55 -22.64
N VAL A 238 -8.07 -1.88 -21.52
CA VAL A 238 -8.92 -3.07 -21.35
C VAL A 238 -10.35 -2.66 -20.99
N PRO A 239 -11.37 -3.42 -21.43
CA PRO A 239 -12.75 -3.14 -21.08
C PRO A 239 -13.00 -3.32 -19.58
N VAL A 240 -13.84 -2.44 -19.02
CA VAL A 240 -14.33 -2.52 -17.64
C VAL A 240 -15.79 -2.96 -17.67
N TYR A 241 -16.15 -3.90 -16.81
CA TYR A 241 -17.46 -4.55 -16.73
C TYR A 241 -18.15 -4.30 -15.38
N GLU A 242 -19.46 -4.57 -15.31
CA GLU A 242 -20.16 -4.76 -14.04
C GLU A 242 -19.70 -6.07 -13.36
N SER A 243 -20.21 -6.35 -12.16
CA SER A 243 -19.89 -7.59 -11.42
C SER A 243 -20.35 -8.88 -12.12
N ASP A 244 -21.14 -8.78 -13.19
CA ASP A 244 -21.54 -9.92 -14.01
C ASP A 244 -20.43 -10.41 -14.96
N GLY A 245 -19.37 -9.63 -15.16
CA GLY A 245 -18.26 -9.95 -16.06
C GLY A 245 -18.59 -9.80 -17.56
N GLU A 246 -19.80 -9.35 -17.90
CA GLU A 246 -20.32 -9.29 -19.27
C GLU A 246 -20.74 -7.86 -19.67
N THR A 247 -21.38 -7.12 -18.77
CA THR A 247 -21.91 -5.78 -19.06
C THR A 247 -20.80 -4.75 -19.04
N ARG A 248 -20.35 -4.31 -20.22
CA ARG A 248 -19.28 -3.31 -20.35
C ARG A 248 -19.75 -1.90 -19.97
N ILE A 249 -19.02 -1.27 -19.03
CA ILE A 249 -19.32 0.06 -18.46
C ILE A 249 -18.19 1.09 -18.61
N GLY A 250 -17.04 0.69 -19.15
CA GLY A 250 -15.92 1.61 -19.39
C GLY A 250 -14.67 0.94 -19.97
N GLU A 251 -13.55 1.63 -19.78
CA GLU A 251 -12.20 1.15 -20.10
C GLU A 251 -11.25 1.53 -18.98
N PHE A 252 -10.24 0.70 -18.74
CA PHE A 252 -9.14 0.95 -17.83
C PHE A 252 -7.85 0.96 -18.66
N THR A 253 -6.98 1.94 -18.42
CA THR A 253 -5.79 2.17 -19.24
C THR A 253 -4.53 1.99 -18.41
N VAL A 254 -3.63 1.13 -18.88
CA VAL A 254 -2.26 1.00 -18.39
C VAL A 254 -1.36 1.89 -19.23
N GLN A 255 -0.52 2.70 -18.56
CA GLN A 255 0.46 3.58 -19.19
C GLN A 255 1.87 3.09 -18.88
N TYR A 256 2.75 3.14 -19.88
CA TYR A 256 4.12 2.66 -19.83
C TYR A 256 5.16 3.77 -20.01
#